data_AF-A0A9Q1LXC0-F1
#
_entry.id   AF-A0A9Q1LXC0-F1
#
_cell.length_a   1.000
_cell.length_b   1.000
_cell.length_c   1.000
_cell.angle_alpha   90.00
_cell.angle_beta   90.00
_cell.angle_gamma   90.00
#
_symmetry.space_group_name_H-M   'P 1'
#
loop_
_entity.id
_entity.type
_entity.pdbx_description
1 polymer ?
#
loop_
_entity_poly.entity_id
_entity_poly.type
_entity_poly.pdbx_seq_one_letter_code
_entity_poly.pdbx_strand_id
1 'polypeptide(L)'
;MALYNLSTYQDNLNLILQTEPIHFIISLLKSCKKSSKTAEKCTALIESSVCYEEGRTALTSEGGILAVVEVLESGSLQSREHAVGALLTMCQSDRCKYREPILKEGIIPGLLELTVQGTNREEQLGKTKEMLAEMVGVSMEQSLRHLQQRALICTPADLSISSFKELEKPIQLFTCSRGIPSQNPSQLDND
;
A
#
# COMPACT_ATOMS: atom_id res chain seq x y z
N MET A 1 -9.28 -25.03 -15.85
CA MET A 1 -10.70 -24.92 -15.41
C MET A 1 -11.11 -25.99 -14.42
N ALA A 2 -10.70 -27.25 -14.57
CA ALA A 2 -10.88 -28.28 -13.54
C ALA A 2 -10.21 -27.91 -12.19
N LEU A 3 -9.00 -27.34 -12.23
CA LEU A 3 -8.26 -26.95 -11.02
C LEU A 3 -9.01 -25.95 -10.13
N TYR A 4 -9.65 -24.94 -10.73
CA TYR A 4 -10.49 -23.97 -10.00
C TYR A 4 -11.68 -24.65 -9.32
N ASN A 5 -12.36 -25.57 -10.01
CA ASN A 5 -13.49 -26.29 -9.41
C ASN A 5 -13.05 -27.22 -8.28
N LEU A 6 -11.82 -27.74 -8.34
CA LEU A 6 -11.26 -28.58 -7.26
C LEU A 6 -10.84 -27.73 -6.06
N SER A 7 -10.32 -26.51 -6.30
CA SER A 7 -9.89 -25.60 -5.24
C SER A 7 -11.03 -24.93 -4.47
N THR A 8 -12.28 -25.02 -4.92
CA THR A 8 -13.41 -24.53 -4.11
C THR A 8 -13.65 -25.38 -2.85
N TYR A 9 -13.04 -26.56 -2.77
CA TYR A 9 -13.04 -27.41 -1.58
C TYR A 9 -11.71 -27.27 -0.84
N GLN A 10 -11.74 -26.76 0.39
CA GLN A 10 -10.55 -26.44 1.18
C GLN A 10 -9.62 -27.65 1.39
N ASP A 11 -10.18 -28.85 1.56
CA ASP A 11 -9.40 -30.07 1.75
C ASP A 11 -8.55 -30.43 0.53
N ASN A 12 -9.00 -30.08 -0.68
CA ASN A 12 -8.25 -30.30 -1.90
C ASN A 12 -7.13 -29.26 -2.08
N LEU A 13 -7.25 -28.10 -1.45
CA LEU A 13 -6.35 -26.97 -1.69
C LEU A 13 -4.95 -27.27 -1.17
N ASN A 14 -4.84 -27.91 -0.01
CA ASN A 14 -3.55 -28.35 0.53
C ASN A 14 -2.85 -29.36 -0.40
N LEU A 15 -3.59 -30.36 -0.90
CA LEU A 15 -3.08 -31.36 -1.85
C LEU A 15 -2.68 -30.73 -3.20
N ILE A 16 -3.44 -29.75 -3.67
CA ILE A 16 -3.13 -29.02 -4.90
C ILE A 16 -1.84 -28.22 -4.72
N LEU A 17 -1.64 -27.55 -3.59
CA LEU A 17 -0.41 -26.76 -3.33
C LEU A 17 0.86 -27.62 -3.28
N GLN A 18 0.76 -28.89 -2.88
CA GLN A 18 1.87 -29.84 -2.94
C GLN A 18 2.38 -30.12 -4.36
N THR A 19 1.60 -29.78 -5.40
CA THR A 19 1.99 -29.94 -6.81
C THR A 19 2.60 -28.68 -7.42
N GLU A 20 2.94 -27.67 -6.60
CA GLU A 20 3.49 -26.38 -7.02
C GLU A 20 2.72 -25.69 -8.17
N PRO A 21 1.37 -25.59 -8.08
CA PRO A 21 0.54 -25.09 -9.16
C PRO A 21 0.73 -23.59 -9.41
N ILE A 22 1.27 -22.88 -8.42
CA ILE A 22 1.43 -21.42 -8.42
C ILE A 22 2.31 -20.96 -9.58
N HIS A 23 3.41 -21.66 -9.88
CA HIS A 23 4.27 -21.35 -11.02
C HIS A 23 3.49 -21.35 -12.34
N PHE A 24 2.72 -22.42 -12.58
CA PHE A 24 1.91 -22.56 -13.79
C PHE A 24 0.78 -21.51 -13.87
N ILE A 25 0.14 -21.19 -12.74
CA ILE A 25 -0.92 -20.18 -12.69
C ILE A 25 -0.35 -18.79 -13.01
N ILE A 26 0.82 -18.43 -12.48
CA ILE A 26 1.48 -17.15 -12.78
C ILE A 26 1.89 -17.09 -14.25
N SER A 27 2.47 -18.17 -14.78
CA SER A 27 2.83 -18.27 -16.20
C SER A 27 1.61 -18.08 -17.10
N LEU A 28 0.46 -18.64 -16.70
CA LEU A 28 -0.80 -18.44 -17.40
C LEU A 28 -1.32 -17.00 -17.29
N LEU A 29 -1.22 -16.36 -16.12
CA LEU A 29 -1.58 -14.95 -15.93
C LEU A 29 -0.70 -13.99 -16.73
N LYS A 30 0.56 -14.34 -16.97
CA LYS A 30 1.49 -13.55 -17.80
C LYS A 30 1.18 -13.69 -19.30
N SER A 31 0.69 -14.84 -19.74
CA SER A 31 0.42 -15.13 -21.16
C SER A 31 -1.01 -14.85 -21.61
N CYS A 32 -1.98 -14.81 -20.70
CA CYS A 32 -3.39 -14.59 -21.05
C CYS A 32 -3.81 -13.12 -20.95
N LYS A 33 -4.90 -12.76 -21.66
CA LYS A 33 -5.52 -11.44 -21.52
C LYS A 33 -6.07 -11.29 -20.10
N LYS A 34 -5.68 -10.23 -19.39
CA LYS A 34 -6.05 -9.97 -17.98
C LYS A 34 -7.57 -9.83 -17.78
N SER A 35 -8.29 -9.37 -18.80
CA SER A 35 -9.76 -9.27 -18.79
C SER A 35 -10.49 -10.59 -19.12
N SER A 36 -9.77 -11.70 -19.34
CA SER A 36 -10.37 -12.98 -19.75
C SER A 36 -10.95 -13.77 -18.57
N LYS A 37 -11.90 -14.68 -18.87
CA LYS A 37 -12.45 -15.61 -17.87
C LYS A 37 -11.37 -16.55 -17.28
N THR A 38 -10.30 -16.80 -18.04
CA THR A 38 -9.16 -17.59 -17.56
C THR A 38 -8.40 -16.83 -16.48
N ALA A 39 -8.09 -15.55 -16.72
CA ALA A 39 -7.43 -14.70 -15.73
C ALA A 39 -8.25 -14.60 -14.44
N GLU A 40 -9.56 -14.39 -14.54
CA GLU A 40 -10.47 -14.36 -13.38
C GLU A 40 -10.35 -15.63 -12.51
N LYS A 41 -10.42 -16.82 -13.14
CA LYS A 41 -10.32 -18.10 -12.43
C LYS A 41 -8.93 -18.34 -11.84
N CYS A 42 -7.88 -17.92 -12.55
CA CYS A 42 -6.50 -17.98 -12.07
C CYS A 42 -6.28 -17.07 -10.86
N THR A 43 -6.81 -15.86 -10.88
CA THR A 43 -6.69 -14.92 -9.75
C THR A 43 -7.51 -15.38 -8.55
N ALA A 44 -8.71 -15.93 -8.75
CA ALA A 44 -9.50 -16.53 -7.67
C ALA A 44 -8.80 -17.75 -7.03
N LEU A 45 -8.11 -18.56 -7.85
CA LEU A 45 -7.24 -19.65 -7.38
C LEU A 45 -6.09 -19.12 -6.52
N ILE A 46 -5.45 -18.02 -6.95
CA ILE A 46 -4.39 -17.36 -6.18
C ILE A 46 -4.94 -16.84 -4.86
N GLU A 47 -6.08 -16.15 -4.86
CA GLU A 47 -6.73 -15.66 -3.63
C GLU A 47 -6.96 -16.79 -2.62
N SER A 48 -7.43 -17.95 -3.10
CA SER A 48 -7.64 -19.11 -2.23
C SER A 48 -6.32 -19.75 -1.77
N SER A 49 -5.28 -19.69 -2.61
CA SER A 49 -3.96 -20.26 -2.32
C SER A 49 -3.18 -19.45 -1.29
N VAL A 50 -3.30 -18.12 -1.30
CA VAL A 50 -2.60 -17.24 -0.35
C VAL A 50 -3.16 -17.32 1.07
N CYS A 51 -4.25 -18.06 1.31
CA CYS A 51 -4.65 -18.45 2.66
C CYS A 51 -3.60 -19.35 3.34
N TYR A 52 -2.78 -20.05 2.57
CA TYR A 52 -1.73 -20.95 3.04
C TYR A 52 -0.33 -20.31 2.89
N GLU A 53 0.60 -20.63 3.79
CA GLU A 53 1.94 -20.04 3.77
C GLU A 53 2.74 -20.46 2.53
N GLU A 54 2.56 -21.71 2.10
CA GLU A 54 3.15 -22.30 0.91
C GLU A 54 2.72 -21.51 -0.33
N GLY A 55 1.43 -21.19 -0.43
CA GLY A 55 0.89 -20.37 -1.52
C GLY A 55 1.46 -18.96 -1.53
N ARG A 56 1.55 -18.29 -0.37
CA ARG A 56 2.13 -16.94 -0.26
C ARG A 56 3.61 -16.92 -0.63
N THR A 57 4.37 -17.91 -0.16
CA THR A 57 5.80 -18.00 -0.40
C THR A 57 6.09 -18.30 -1.86
N ALA A 58 5.38 -19.27 -2.46
CA ALA A 58 5.49 -19.59 -3.88
C ALA A 58 5.07 -18.41 -4.77
N LEU A 59 4.00 -17.69 -4.42
CA LEU A 59 3.57 -16.52 -5.18
C LEU A 59 4.64 -15.41 -5.16
N THR A 60 5.30 -15.23 -4.02
CA THR A 60 6.36 -14.22 -3.88
C THR A 60 7.63 -14.61 -4.63
N SER A 61 8.07 -15.88 -4.53
CA SER A 61 9.30 -16.35 -5.19
C SER A 61 9.22 -16.34 -6.71
N GLU A 62 8.03 -16.59 -7.27
CA GLU A 62 7.79 -16.67 -8.72
C GLU A 62 7.48 -15.30 -9.37
N GLY A 63 7.62 -14.20 -8.63
CA GLY A 63 7.25 -12.86 -9.09
C GLY A 63 5.75 -12.74 -9.38
N GLY A 64 4.93 -13.48 -8.64
CA GLY A 64 3.48 -13.49 -8.76
C GLY A 64 2.82 -12.21 -8.25
N ILE A 65 3.46 -11.48 -7.34
CA ILE A 65 2.96 -10.19 -6.83
C ILE A 65 2.73 -9.22 -7.98
N LEU A 66 3.74 -9.02 -8.84
CA LEU A 66 3.62 -8.17 -10.03
C LEU A 66 2.48 -8.66 -10.94
N ALA A 67 2.40 -9.96 -11.20
CA ALA A 67 1.35 -10.52 -12.06
C ALA A 67 -0.07 -10.26 -11.52
N VAL A 68 -0.25 -10.25 -10.18
CA VAL A 68 -1.52 -9.94 -9.52
C VAL A 68 -1.80 -8.43 -9.53
N VAL A 69 -0.78 -7.57 -9.37
CA VAL A 69 -0.92 -6.10 -9.50
C VAL A 69 -1.32 -5.73 -10.93
N GLU A 70 -0.74 -6.34 -11.96
CA GLU A 70 -1.16 -6.13 -13.35
C GLU A 70 -2.63 -6.53 -13.59
N VAL A 71 -3.11 -7.59 -12.92
CA VAL A 71 -4.52 -7.99 -12.97
C VAL A 71 -5.40 -6.94 -12.28
N LEU A 72 -4.95 -6.36 -11.16
CA LEU A 72 -5.67 -5.27 -10.50
C LEU A 72 -5.81 -4.04 -11.42
N GLU A 73 -4.79 -3.72 -12.20
CA GLU A 73 -4.79 -2.56 -13.10
C GLU A 73 -5.59 -2.77 -14.38
N SER A 74 -5.59 -3.98 -14.96
CA SER A 74 -6.14 -4.22 -16.31
C SER A 74 -7.13 -5.38 -16.43
N GLY A 75 -7.45 -6.02 -15.31
CA GLY A 75 -8.37 -7.15 -15.23
C GLY A 75 -9.85 -6.77 -15.33
N SER A 76 -10.70 -7.79 -15.43
CA SER A 76 -12.15 -7.61 -15.24
C SER A 76 -12.46 -7.20 -13.81
N LEU A 77 -13.63 -6.58 -13.56
CA LEU A 77 -14.05 -6.19 -12.20
C LEU A 77 -13.90 -7.33 -11.19
N GLN A 78 -14.33 -8.54 -11.56
CA GLN A 78 -14.18 -9.74 -10.72
C GLN A 78 -12.72 -10.11 -10.48
N SER A 79 -11.87 -10.04 -11.51
CA SER A 79 -10.43 -10.32 -11.36
C SER A 79 -9.75 -9.30 -10.46
N ARG A 80 -10.13 -8.02 -10.55
CA ARG A 80 -9.64 -6.93 -9.70
C ARG A 80 -10.04 -7.17 -8.24
N GLU A 81 -11.30 -7.53 -7.98
CA GLU A 81 -11.78 -7.89 -6.62
C GLU A 81 -10.96 -9.05 -6.02
N HIS A 82 -10.77 -10.14 -6.78
CA HIS A 82 -9.93 -11.26 -6.34
C HIS A 82 -8.46 -10.85 -6.11
N ALA A 83 -7.91 -9.97 -6.93
CA ALA A 83 -6.55 -9.45 -6.77
C ALA A 83 -6.40 -8.65 -5.47
N VAL A 84 -7.35 -7.75 -5.16
CA VAL A 84 -7.37 -7.02 -3.88
C VAL A 84 -7.46 -8.00 -2.70
N GLY A 85 -8.37 -8.98 -2.75
CA GLY A 85 -8.54 -9.97 -1.70
C GLY A 85 -7.27 -10.79 -1.43
N ALA A 86 -6.58 -11.22 -2.49
CA ALA A 86 -5.33 -11.95 -2.39
C ALA A 86 -4.22 -11.10 -1.73
N LEU A 87 -4.00 -9.89 -2.24
CA LEU A 87 -2.95 -9.00 -1.76
C LEU A 87 -3.21 -8.55 -0.30
N LEU A 88 -4.46 -8.23 0.04
CA LEU A 88 -4.84 -7.85 1.41
C LEU A 88 -4.60 -9.01 2.38
N THR A 89 -4.97 -10.23 1.99
CA THR A 89 -4.74 -11.44 2.79
C THR A 89 -3.24 -11.66 3.06
N MET A 90 -2.39 -11.43 2.05
CA MET A 90 -0.93 -11.48 2.24
C MET A 90 -0.47 -10.44 3.25
N CYS A 91 -0.90 -9.19 3.10
CA CYS A 91 -0.52 -8.10 4.01
C CYS A 91 -0.97 -8.34 5.46
N GLN A 92 -2.16 -8.92 5.65
CA GLN A 92 -2.68 -9.29 6.96
C GLN A 92 -1.97 -10.51 7.56
N SER A 93 -1.45 -11.42 6.72
CA SER A 93 -0.71 -12.61 7.16
C SER A 93 0.67 -12.28 7.71
N ASP A 94 1.42 -11.42 7.02
CA ASP A 94 2.72 -10.92 7.50
C ASP A 94 3.01 -9.53 6.92
N ARG A 95 2.85 -8.52 7.77
CA ARG A 95 2.99 -7.11 7.41
C ARG A 95 4.42 -6.77 6.99
N CYS A 96 5.42 -7.36 7.65
CA CYS A 96 6.82 -7.04 7.38
C CYS A 96 7.30 -7.70 6.08
N LYS A 97 6.81 -8.90 5.79
CA LYS A 97 7.25 -9.69 4.63
C LYS A 97 6.62 -9.21 3.32
N TYR A 98 5.34 -8.83 3.31
CA TYR A 98 4.60 -8.65 2.04
C TYR A 98 4.27 -7.20 1.68
N ARG A 99 4.12 -6.28 2.64
CA ARG A 99 3.69 -4.89 2.34
C ARG A 99 4.67 -4.15 1.44
N GLU A 100 5.96 -4.24 1.72
CA GLU A 100 6.99 -3.53 0.95
C GLU A 100 7.13 -4.08 -0.48
N PRO A 101 7.21 -5.40 -0.72
CA PRO A 101 7.18 -5.94 -2.08
C PRO A 101 5.92 -5.51 -2.86
N ILE A 102 4.74 -5.58 -2.24
CA ILE A 102 3.48 -5.22 -2.90
C ILE A 102 3.45 -3.73 -3.26
N LEU A 103 3.91 -2.86 -2.35
CA LEU A 103 3.99 -1.43 -2.61
C LEU A 103 4.98 -1.12 -3.74
N LYS A 104 6.11 -1.82 -3.80
CA LYS A 104 7.16 -1.64 -4.80
C LYS A 104 6.66 -1.95 -6.23
N GLU A 105 5.75 -2.90 -6.39
CA GLU A 105 5.14 -3.21 -7.69
C GLU A 105 4.10 -2.16 -8.15
N GLY A 106 3.81 -1.13 -7.35
CA GLY A 106 2.98 -0.01 -7.79
C GLY A 106 1.49 -0.22 -7.64
N ILE A 107 1.01 -0.80 -6.54
CA ILE A 107 -0.41 -1.11 -6.33
C ILE A 107 -1.34 0.11 -6.18
N ILE A 108 -0.84 1.25 -5.70
CA ILE A 108 -1.67 2.41 -5.27
C ILE A 108 -2.54 2.99 -6.40
N PRO A 109 -2.03 3.24 -7.62
CA PRO A 109 -2.84 3.76 -8.72
C PRO A 109 -4.04 2.87 -9.06
N GLY A 110 -3.84 1.54 -9.12
CA GLY A 110 -4.91 0.58 -9.39
C GLY A 110 -6.00 0.57 -8.30
N LEU A 111 -5.63 0.69 -7.03
CA LEU A 111 -6.58 0.79 -5.92
C LEU A 111 -7.38 2.09 -5.94
N LEU A 112 -6.75 3.21 -6.28
CA LEU A 112 -7.42 4.50 -6.43
C LEU A 112 -8.46 4.45 -7.55
N GLU A 113 -8.08 3.92 -8.72
CA GLU A 113 -9.00 3.75 -9.85
C GLU A 113 -10.21 2.88 -9.46
N LEU A 114 -9.97 1.75 -8.80
CA LEU A 114 -11.03 0.84 -8.37
C LEU A 114 -11.98 1.48 -7.35
N THR A 115 -11.44 2.32 -6.45
CA THR A 115 -12.24 3.06 -5.46
C THR A 115 -13.13 4.11 -6.13
N VAL A 116 -12.65 4.77 -7.18
CA VAL A 116 -13.41 5.79 -7.92
C VAL A 116 -14.48 5.17 -8.82
N GLN A 117 -14.17 4.06 -9.50
CA GLN A 117 -15.14 3.35 -10.34
C GLN A 117 -16.31 2.78 -9.52
N GLY A 118 -16.06 2.47 -8.25
CA GLY A 118 -17.04 1.87 -7.35
C GLY A 118 -17.26 0.39 -7.69
N THR A 119 -17.45 -0.43 -6.65
CA THR A 119 -17.90 -1.81 -6.80
C THR A 119 -19.36 -1.89 -6.32
N ASN A 120 -20.16 -2.74 -6.95
CA ASN A 120 -21.55 -2.99 -6.49
C ASN A 120 -21.60 -3.81 -5.19
N ARG A 121 -20.44 -4.19 -4.63
CA ARG A 121 -20.29 -5.04 -3.46
C ARG A 121 -19.59 -4.25 -2.37
N GLU A 122 -20.36 -3.79 -1.38
CA GLU A 122 -19.85 -2.98 -0.26
C GLU A 122 -18.66 -3.63 0.45
N GLU A 123 -18.68 -4.95 0.61
CA GLU A 123 -17.57 -5.72 1.20
C GLU A 123 -16.26 -5.53 0.41
N GLN A 124 -16.32 -5.58 -0.92
CA GLN A 124 -15.14 -5.48 -1.79
C GLN A 124 -14.60 -4.04 -1.84
N LEU A 125 -15.51 -3.07 -1.81
CA LEU A 125 -15.13 -1.67 -1.66
C LEU A 125 -14.45 -1.43 -0.30
N GLY A 126 -14.94 -2.06 0.77
CA GLY A 126 -14.33 -2.06 2.09
C GLY A 126 -12.88 -2.55 2.05
N LYS A 127 -12.66 -3.75 1.48
CA LYS A 127 -11.32 -4.34 1.30
C LYS A 127 -10.39 -3.43 0.49
N THR A 128 -10.90 -2.84 -0.59
CA THR A 128 -10.10 -1.95 -1.45
C THR A 128 -9.67 -0.69 -0.70
N LYS A 129 -10.58 -0.08 0.07
CA LYS A 129 -10.28 1.10 0.90
C LYS A 129 -9.31 0.78 2.04
N GLU A 130 -9.51 -0.36 2.71
CA GLU A 130 -8.60 -0.84 3.75
C GLU A 130 -7.18 -1.01 3.20
N MET A 131 -7.06 -1.72 2.08
CA MET A 131 -5.79 -1.94 1.40
C MET A 131 -5.13 -0.64 0.95
N LEU A 132 -5.92 0.30 0.40
CA LEU A 132 -5.42 1.60 -0.03
C LEU A 132 -4.86 2.41 1.16
N ALA A 133 -5.61 2.49 2.26
CA ALA A 133 -5.17 3.18 3.46
C ALA A 133 -3.89 2.56 4.03
N GLU A 134 -3.82 1.23 4.04
CA GLU A 134 -2.64 0.48 4.47
C GLU A 134 -1.40 0.80 3.61
N MET A 135 -1.53 0.72 2.28
CA MET A 135 -0.41 0.97 1.35
C MET A 135 0.07 2.42 1.37
N VAL A 136 -0.85 3.39 1.48
CA VAL A 136 -0.49 4.81 1.64
C VAL A 136 0.25 5.04 2.95
N GLY A 137 -0.17 4.40 4.04
CA GLY A 137 0.54 4.43 5.32
C GLY A 137 1.97 3.91 5.20
N VAL A 138 2.15 2.72 4.59
CA VAL A 138 3.48 2.12 4.36
C VAL A 138 4.36 3.03 3.51
N SER A 139 3.82 3.61 2.43
CA SER A 139 4.55 4.52 1.54
C SER A 139 5.00 5.78 2.28
N MET A 140 4.14 6.34 3.13
CA MET A 140 4.47 7.50 3.95
C MET A 140 5.56 7.18 4.98
N GLU A 141 5.46 6.03 5.67
CA GLU A 141 6.49 5.57 6.62
C GLU A 141 7.85 5.38 5.94
N GLN A 142 7.89 4.76 4.76
CA GLN A 142 9.11 4.59 3.98
C GLN A 142 9.70 5.95 3.57
N SER A 143 8.85 6.88 3.13
CA SER A 143 9.28 8.24 2.77
C SER A 143 9.88 8.98 3.96
N LEU A 144 9.28 8.84 5.14
CA LEU A 144 9.80 9.42 6.38
C LEU A 144 11.14 8.80 6.77
N ARG A 145 11.27 7.47 6.71
CA ARG A 145 12.54 6.76 6.96
C ARG A 145 13.64 7.23 6.00
N HIS A 146 13.34 7.38 4.72
CA HIS A 146 14.30 7.91 3.74
C HIS A 146 14.72 9.35 4.05
N LEU A 147 13.78 10.22 4.45
CA LEU A 147 14.09 11.59 4.83
C LEU A 147 14.98 11.64 6.09
N GLN A 148 14.69 10.82 7.10
CA GLN A 148 15.48 10.71 8.33
C GLN A 148 16.90 10.19 8.05
N GLN A 149 17.03 9.16 7.20
CA GLN A 149 18.34 8.64 6.79
C GLN A 149 19.17 9.69 6.05
N ARG A 150 18.55 10.47 5.15
CA ARG A 150 19.22 11.59 4.47
C ARG A 150 19.65 12.68 5.45
N ALA A 151 18.80 13.03 6.41
CA ALA A 151 19.13 14.00 7.44
C ALA A 151 20.30 13.56 8.34
N LEU A 152 20.47 12.25 8.57
CA LEU A 152 21.58 11.70 9.38
C LEU A 152 22.94 11.74 8.66
N ILE A 153 22.96 11.71 7.32
CA ILE A 153 24.18 11.83 6.51
C ILE A 153 24.62 13.30 6.38
N CYS A 154 23.70 14.25 6.54
CA CYS A 154 24.02 15.66 6.71
C CYS A 154 24.68 15.92 8.07
N THR A 155 25.93 15.52 8.23
CA THR A 155 26.76 15.98 9.35
C THR A 155 27.09 17.47 9.18
N PRO A 156 27.24 18.25 10.27
CA PRO A 156 27.41 19.71 10.21
C PRO A 156 28.75 20.18 9.63
N ALA A 157 29.54 19.30 8.99
CA ALA A 157 30.84 19.64 8.42
C ALA A 157 30.76 20.47 7.13
N ASP A 158 29.62 20.50 6.43
CA ASP A 158 29.41 21.35 5.23
C ASP A 158 28.67 22.66 5.52
N LEU A 159 28.34 22.94 6.80
CA LEU A 159 27.86 24.26 7.20
C LEU A 159 29.08 25.14 7.50
N SER A 160 29.72 25.65 6.44
CA SER A 160 30.57 26.84 6.59
C SER A 160 29.74 27.92 7.27
N ILE A 161 30.13 28.25 8.50
CA ILE A 161 29.52 29.25 9.36
C ILE A 161 29.74 30.63 8.71
N SER A 162 28.87 30.98 7.76
CA SER A 162 28.76 32.34 7.22
C SER A 162 27.37 32.70 6.70
N SER A 163 26.41 31.76 6.65
CA SER A 163 25.06 32.04 6.11
C SER A 163 23.92 31.99 7.13
N PHE A 164 24.18 31.75 8.41
CA PHE A 164 23.16 31.80 9.48
C PHE A 164 22.81 33.22 9.95
N LYS A 165 22.69 34.20 9.04
CA LYS A 165 22.13 35.52 9.36
C LYS A 165 20.69 35.75 8.86
N GLU A 166 20.09 34.81 8.13
CA GLU A 166 18.73 35.02 7.61
C GLU A 166 17.63 34.14 8.20
N LEU A 167 17.93 33.21 9.11
CA LEU A 167 16.90 32.32 9.69
C LEU A 167 16.66 32.49 11.21
N GLU A 168 16.96 33.66 11.76
CA GLU A 168 16.42 34.10 13.07
C GLU A 168 15.43 35.27 12.88
N LYS A 169 14.36 35.02 12.12
CA LYS A 169 13.11 35.76 12.33
C LYS A 169 12.12 34.82 13.00
N PRO A 170 11.86 35.00 14.32
CA PRO A 170 11.06 34.07 15.10
C PRO A 170 9.64 33.93 14.58
N ILE A 171 9.11 32.71 14.79
CA ILE A 171 7.70 32.34 14.80
C ILE A 171 6.95 33.30 15.76
N GLN A 172 6.48 34.43 15.24
CA GLN A 172 5.60 35.39 15.92
C GLN A 172 4.53 35.88 14.93
N LEU A 173 3.79 34.94 14.34
CA LEU A 173 2.61 35.25 13.53
C LEU A 173 1.39 34.38 13.90
N PHE A 174 1.27 34.05 15.19
CA PHE A 174 0.01 33.67 15.80
C PHE A 174 -0.29 34.66 16.93
N THR A 175 -0.87 35.80 16.55
CA THR A 175 -1.85 36.61 17.32
C THR A 175 -1.90 38.03 16.74
N CYS A 176 -2.75 38.24 15.73
CA CYS A 176 -3.26 39.58 15.47
C CYS A 176 -4.65 39.48 14.83
N SER A 177 -5.69 39.71 15.64
CA SER A 177 -6.90 40.43 15.23
C SER A 177 -7.85 40.58 16.43
N ARG A 178 -7.81 41.79 17.03
CA ARG A 178 -8.62 42.42 18.09
C ARG A 178 -7.65 42.93 19.16
N GLY A 179 -7.05 44.11 19.05
CA GLY A 179 -7.62 45.40 18.66
C GLY A 179 -7.88 46.20 19.93
N ILE A 180 -7.20 47.37 20.03
CA ILE A 180 -7.40 48.53 20.93
C ILE A 180 -6.32 48.72 22.03
N PRO A 181 -5.83 49.96 22.25
CA PRO A 181 -4.41 50.26 22.39
C PRO A 181 -3.92 50.55 23.83
N SER A 182 -2.60 50.49 24.00
CA SER A 182 -1.84 50.96 25.17
C SER A 182 -2.03 52.46 25.43
N GLN A 183 -2.49 52.82 26.62
CA GLN A 183 -2.15 54.10 27.24
C GLN A 183 -0.87 53.93 28.06
N ASN A 184 0.08 54.83 27.80
CA ASN A 184 1.43 54.88 28.37
C ASN A 184 1.43 55.70 29.69
N PRO A 185 2.56 55.79 30.43
CA PRO A 185 2.58 55.65 31.88
C PRO A 185 2.99 56.96 32.56
N SER A 186 2.45 57.25 33.73
CA SER A 186 3.11 58.25 34.58
C SER A 186 2.64 58.14 36.02
N GLN A 187 3.64 58.11 36.91
CA GLN A 187 3.62 58.70 38.25
C GLN A 187 2.87 57.91 39.32
N LEU A 188 3.27 57.90 40.58
CA LEU A 188 4.47 58.21 41.39
C LEU A 188 4.00 57.77 42.80
N ASP A 189 4.93 57.48 43.71
CA ASP A 189 4.77 57.61 45.17
C ASP A 189 3.76 56.66 45.86
N ASN A 190 4.23 55.73 46.70
CA ASN A 190 4.67 55.85 48.10
C ASN A 190 3.58 55.31 49.04
N ASP A 191 4.07 54.57 50.04
CA ASP A 191 3.43 53.98 51.23
C ASP A 191 2.65 52.66 51.06
#